data_AF-A0A6M0GEH8-F1
#
_entry.id   AF-A0A6M0GEH8-F1
#
_cell.length_a   1.000
_cell.length_b   1.000
_cell.length_c   1.000
_cell.angle_alpha   90.00
_cell.angle_beta   90.00
_cell.angle_gamma   90.00
#
_symmetry.space_group_name_H-M   'P 1'
#
loop_
_entity.id
_entity.type
_entity.pdbx_description
1 polymer ?
#
loop_
_entity_poly.entity_id
_entity_poly.type
_entity_poly.pdbx_seq_one_letter_code
_entity_poly.pdbx_strand_id
1 'polypeptide(L)'
;MFYIDLTNEAARREVLIAPVITDIVHYTHAQLRIEYSIHVSHWLQGNLDYFLKTQTNLLVVEAKQEDITKGFNQMAVEMISLDQWEKTPAVELQPLLVGAVTTGEAWRFGTLNRQSKHITQDLSLYRVPGELEMVERFLCAILASKL
;
A
#
# COMPACT_ATOMS: atom_id res chain seq x y z
N MET A 1 -17.29 -20.96 -1.23
CA MET A 1 -16.23 -21.64 -2.01
C MET A 1 -16.04 -20.81 -3.26
N PHE A 2 -14.87 -20.21 -3.45
CA PHE A 2 -14.56 -19.51 -4.69
C PHE A 2 -14.31 -20.56 -5.77
N TYR A 3 -15.01 -20.47 -6.91
CA TYR A 3 -14.74 -21.30 -8.10
C TYR A 3 -13.55 -20.76 -8.91
N ILE A 4 -12.67 -20.00 -8.26
CA ILE A 4 -11.57 -19.26 -8.88
C ILE A 4 -10.29 -19.74 -8.20
N ASP A 5 -9.30 -20.06 -9.02
CA ASP A 5 -7.97 -20.45 -8.56
C ASP A 5 -7.19 -19.19 -8.14
N LEU A 6 -6.83 -19.13 -6.85
CA LEU A 6 -6.12 -18.01 -6.21
C LEU A 6 -4.63 -18.31 -6.01
N THR A 7 -4.05 -19.20 -6.81
CA THR A 7 -2.64 -19.62 -6.74
C THR A 7 -1.64 -18.60 -7.28
N ASN A 8 -2.07 -17.51 -7.91
CA ASN A 8 -1.14 -16.49 -8.43
C ASN A 8 -1.54 -15.08 -7.99
N GLU A 9 -0.58 -14.16 -8.06
CA GLU A 9 -0.74 -12.77 -7.62
C GLU A 9 -1.80 -12.02 -8.43
N ALA A 10 -1.91 -12.25 -9.73
CA ALA A 10 -2.91 -11.58 -10.58
C ALA A 10 -4.34 -11.96 -10.16
N ALA A 11 -4.64 -13.25 -10.00
CA ALA A 11 -5.95 -13.72 -9.57
C ALA A 11 -6.31 -13.17 -8.17
N ARG A 12 -5.35 -13.16 -7.24
CA ARG A 12 -5.57 -12.59 -5.90
C ARG A 12 -5.79 -11.07 -5.96
N ARG A 13 -5.03 -10.35 -6.80
CA ARG A 13 -5.22 -8.92 -7.05
C ARG A 13 -6.64 -8.63 -7.53
N GLU A 14 -7.12 -9.34 -8.53
CA GLU A 14 -8.44 -9.11 -9.11
C GLU A 14 -9.61 -9.49 -8.19
N VAL A 15 -9.49 -10.63 -7.49
CA VAL A 15 -10.63 -11.23 -6.77
C VAL A 15 -10.71 -10.78 -5.32
N LEU A 16 -9.56 -10.57 -4.67
CA LEU A 16 -9.51 -10.30 -3.23
C LEU A 16 -9.12 -8.86 -2.90
N ILE A 17 -8.14 -8.31 -3.62
CA ILE A 17 -7.51 -7.03 -3.22
C ILE A 17 -8.20 -5.84 -3.91
N ALA A 18 -8.42 -5.92 -5.23
CA ALA A 18 -9.04 -4.86 -6.02
C ALA A 18 -10.42 -4.44 -5.50
N PRO A 19 -11.31 -5.34 -5.02
CA PRO A 19 -12.57 -4.93 -4.40
C PRO A 19 -12.36 -4.04 -3.18
N VAL A 20 -11.47 -4.44 -2.25
CA VAL A 20 -11.13 -3.64 -1.06
C VAL A 20 -10.58 -2.28 -1.48
N ILE A 21 -9.61 -2.25 -2.40
CA ILE A 21 -9.02 -0.99 -2.89
C ILE A 21 -10.06 -0.09 -3.56
N THR A 22 -11.00 -0.66 -4.31
CA THR A 22 -12.08 0.08 -4.98
C THR A 22 -13.02 0.72 -3.95
N ASP A 23 -13.34 0.00 -2.88
CA ASP A 23 -14.13 0.56 -1.77
C ASP A 23 -13.39 1.70 -1.08
N ILE A 24 -12.08 1.59 -0.86
CA ILE A 24 -11.27 2.70 -0.33
C ILE A 24 -11.31 3.91 -1.26
N VAL A 25 -11.18 3.72 -2.57
CA VAL A 25 -11.30 4.81 -3.56
C VAL A 25 -12.68 5.46 -3.48
N HIS A 26 -13.74 4.67 -3.35
CA HIS A 26 -15.10 5.18 -3.20
C HIS A 26 -15.24 6.09 -1.97
N TYR A 27 -14.71 5.68 -0.82
CA TYR A 27 -14.83 6.44 0.44
C TYR A 27 -13.88 7.64 0.55
N THR A 28 -12.71 7.57 -0.08
CA THR A 28 -11.65 8.58 0.11
C THR A 28 -11.52 9.55 -1.06
N HIS A 29 -12.13 9.23 -2.20
CA HIS A 29 -11.91 9.91 -3.48
C HIS A 29 -10.42 9.97 -3.89
N ALA A 30 -9.60 9.04 -3.40
CA ALA A 30 -8.20 8.95 -3.78
C ALA A 30 -8.07 8.61 -5.28
N GLN A 31 -7.13 9.25 -5.95
CA GLN A 31 -6.72 8.83 -7.28
C GLN A 31 -5.98 7.49 -7.16
N LEU A 32 -6.50 6.46 -7.83
CA LEU A 32 -5.87 5.15 -7.94
C LEU A 32 -5.04 5.05 -9.22
N ARG A 33 -3.83 4.49 -9.09
CA ARG A 33 -3.02 3.99 -10.22
C ARG A 33 -2.65 2.54 -9.93
N ILE A 34 -2.84 1.69 -10.92
CA ILE A 34 -2.55 0.25 -10.85
C ILE A 34 -1.31 -0.01 -11.69
N GLU A 35 -0.38 -0.84 -11.19
CA GLU A 35 0.92 -1.12 -11.83
C GLU A 35 1.68 0.18 -12.17
N TYR A 36 1.86 1.01 -11.16
CA TYR A 36 2.45 2.33 -11.32
C TYR A 36 3.97 2.29 -11.22
N SER A 37 4.64 2.50 -12.36
CA SER A 37 6.10 2.62 -12.40
C SER A 37 6.59 3.96 -11.84
N ILE A 38 7.47 3.88 -10.85
CA ILE A 38 8.21 5.02 -10.30
C ILE A 38 9.67 4.93 -10.75
N HIS A 39 10.12 5.99 -11.42
CA HIS A 39 11.51 6.15 -11.87
C HIS A 39 12.09 7.39 -11.19
N VAL A 40 12.87 7.18 -10.14
CA VAL A 40 13.50 8.28 -9.38
C VAL A 40 14.95 8.47 -9.82
N SER A 41 15.65 7.37 -10.13
CA SER A 41 16.97 7.40 -10.74
C SER A 41 17.28 6.09 -11.48
N HIS A 42 18.51 5.95 -11.99
CA HIS A 42 18.99 4.69 -12.55
C HIS A 42 19.06 3.55 -11.53
N TRP A 43 19.17 3.86 -10.23
CA TRP A 43 19.31 2.88 -9.15
C TRP A 43 18.03 2.67 -8.35
N LEU A 44 17.04 3.53 -8.55
CA LEU A 44 15.87 3.65 -7.70
C LEU A 44 14.62 3.65 -8.57
N GLN A 45 14.18 2.43 -8.90
CA GLN A 45 13.02 2.15 -9.75
C GLN A 45 12.15 1.09 -9.06
N GLY A 46 10.84 1.22 -9.20
CA GLY A 46 9.88 0.28 -8.64
C GLY A 46 8.58 0.25 -9.44
N ASN A 47 7.83 -0.83 -9.32
CA ASN A 47 6.49 -0.95 -9.88
C ASN A 47 5.53 -1.24 -8.73
N LEU A 48 4.71 -0.24 -8.40
CA LEU A 48 3.75 -0.32 -7.32
C LEU A 48 2.48 -1.02 -7.83
N ASP A 49 2.06 -2.12 -7.20
CA ASP A 49 0.80 -2.78 -7.56
C ASP A 49 -0.40 -1.84 -7.49
N TYR A 50 -0.54 -1.14 -6.35
CA TYR A 50 -1.54 -0.09 -6.18
C TYR A 50 -0.90 1.15 -5.54
N PHE A 51 -1.08 2.28 -6.21
CA PHE A 51 -0.69 3.59 -5.72
C PHE A 51 -1.92 4.47 -5.57
N LEU A 52 -2.23 4.85 -4.33
CA LEU A 52 -3.34 5.72 -4.00
C LEU A 52 -2.82 7.10 -3.59
N LYS A 53 -3.45 8.14 -4.13
CA LYS A 53 -3.06 9.53 -3.88
C LYS A 53 -4.28 10.41 -3.62
N THR A 54 -4.27 11.11 -2.48
CA THR A 54 -5.11 12.29 -2.25
C THR A 54 -4.29 13.56 -2.44
N GLN A 55 -4.86 14.73 -2.10
CA GLN A 55 -4.12 15.99 -2.17
C GLN A 55 -2.92 16.02 -1.20
N THR A 56 -3.03 15.35 -0.06
CA THR A 56 -2.04 15.40 1.03
C THR A 56 -1.35 14.07 1.28
N ASN A 57 -1.99 12.93 0.99
CA ASN A 57 -1.48 11.63 1.38
C ASN A 57 -1.23 10.72 0.18
N LEU A 58 -0.16 9.94 0.29
CA LEU A 58 0.13 8.79 -0.54
C LEU A 58 -0.01 7.51 0.27
N LEU A 59 -0.46 6.44 -0.39
CA LEU A 59 -0.49 5.08 0.11
C LEU A 59 -0.01 4.13 -0.99
N VAL A 60 0.84 3.19 -0.61
CA VAL A 60 1.28 2.08 -1.46
C VAL A 60 0.67 0.78 -0.95
N VAL A 61 0.14 -0.04 -1.84
CA VAL A 61 -0.26 -1.42 -1.51
C VAL A 61 0.40 -2.38 -2.47
N GLU A 62 1.17 -3.31 -1.92
CA GLU A 62 1.87 -4.37 -2.64
C GLU A 62 1.13 -5.70 -2.45
N ALA A 63 0.79 -6.36 -3.55
CA ALA A 63 0.16 -7.66 -3.54
C ALA A 63 1.20 -8.78 -3.58
N LYS A 64 0.94 -9.85 -2.85
CA LYS A 64 1.77 -11.06 -2.86
C LYS A 64 0.93 -12.32 -2.90
N GLN A 65 1.52 -13.39 -3.41
CA GLN A 65 0.87 -14.69 -3.37
C GLN A 65 0.81 -15.21 -1.91
N GLU A 66 1.96 -15.24 -1.25
CA GLU A 66 2.11 -15.80 0.11
C GLU A 66 3.14 -15.06 0.97
N ASP A 67 4.30 -14.72 0.41
CA ASP A 67 5.43 -14.19 1.20
C ASP A 67 5.32 -12.69 1.50
N ILE A 68 4.57 -12.37 2.56
CA ILE A 68 4.42 -11.01 3.09
C ILE A 68 5.77 -10.42 3.55
N THR A 69 6.69 -11.24 4.04
CA THR A 69 8.00 -10.75 4.53
C THR A 69 8.85 -10.23 3.37
N LYS A 70 8.93 -11.01 2.29
CA LYS A 70 9.59 -10.57 1.05
C LYS A 70 8.86 -9.37 0.43
N GLY A 71 7.53 -9.38 0.43
CA GLY A 71 6.73 -8.24 -0.02
C GLY A 71 7.01 -6.97 0.78
N PHE A 72 7.22 -7.08 2.10
CA PHE A 72 7.55 -5.93 2.94
C PHE A 72 8.90 -5.33 2.58
N ASN A 73 9.92 -6.16 2.37
CA ASN A 73 11.24 -5.67 1.98
C ASN A 73 11.20 -4.96 0.63
N GLN A 74 10.41 -5.45 -0.33
CA GLN A 74 10.20 -4.79 -1.62
C GLN A 74 9.48 -3.45 -1.43
N MET A 75 8.33 -3.45 -0.75
CA MET A 75 7.56 -2.25 -0.47
C MET A 75 8.38 -1.20 0.29
N ALA A 76 9.27 -1.62 1.21
CA ALA A 76 10.15 -0.73 1.94
C ALA A 76 11.11 0.04 1.01
N VAL A 77 11.71 -0.64 0.03
CA VAL A 77 12.56 -0.02 -0.98
C VAL A 77 11.74 0.93 -1.85
N GLU A 78 10.54 0.53 -2.24
CA GLU A 78 9.62 1.35 -3.04
C GLU A 78 9.15 2.61 -2.29
N MET A 79 8.88 2.52 -1.00
CA MET A 79 8.54 3.66 -0.15
C MET A 79 9.70 4.65 0.00
N ILE A 80 10.93 4.15 0.16
CA ILE A 80 12.15 4.98 0.15
C ILE A 80 12.34 5.67 -1.21
N SER A 81 12.02 4.95 -2.29
CA SER A 81 12.02 5.49 -3.64
C SER A 81 11.00 6.62 -3.78
N LEU A 82 9.76 6.34 -3.39
CA LEU A 82 8.66 7.29 -3.45
C LEU A 82 8.96 8.55 -2.63
N ASP A 83 9.56 8.44 -1.45
CA ASP A 83 9.95 9.59 -0.63
C ASP A 83 10.95 10.54 -1.31
N GLN A 84 11.82 10.02 -2.18
CA GLN A 84 12.78 10.80 -2.97
C GLN A 84 12.21 11.35 -4.28
N TRP A 85 10.98 10.96 -4.64
CA TRP A 85 10.37 11.35 -5.89
C TRP A 85 9.84 12.79 -5.83
N GLU A 86 10.12 13.59 -6.86
CA GLU A 86 9.76 15.02 -6.92
C GLU A 86 8.24 15.29 -6.79
N LYS A 87 7.39 14.30 -7.13
CA LYS A 87 5.92 14.44 -7.12
C LYS A 87 5.28 14.03 -5.79
N THR A 88 6.10 13.67 -4.81
CA THR A 88 5.68 13.30 -3.46
C THR A 88 5.38 14.55 -2.64
N PRO A 89 4.30 14.56 -1.83
CA PRO A 89 3.99 15.68 -0.95
C PRO A 89 5.18 16.09 -0.07
N ALA A 90 5.20 17.36 0.33
CA ALA A 90 6.18 17.85 1.30
C ALA A 90 6.14 17.03 2.59
N VAL A 91 7.28 16.88 3.28
CA VAL A 91 7.38 16.07 4.51
C VAL A 91 6.45 16.62 5.60
N GLU A 92 6.22 17.93 5.61
CA GLU A 92 5.32 18.61 6.55
C GLU A 92 3.85 18.27 6.31
N LEU A 93 3.46 17.96 5.07
CA LEU A 93 2.09 17.56 4.72
C LEU A 93 1.82 16.10 5.00
N GLN A 94 2.84 15.25 4.85
CA GLN A 94 2.76 13.83 5.13
C GLN A 94 4.09 13.37 5.73
N PRO A 95 4.26 13.43 7.07
CA PRO A 95 5.52 13.03 7.72
C PRO A 95 5.72 11.51 7.75
N LEU A 96 4.62 10.76 7.71
CA LEU A 96 4.60 9.30 7.65
C LEU A 96 4.05 8.86 6.30
N LEU A 97 4.90 8.25 5.49
CA LEU A 97 4.45 7.50 4.32
C LEU A 97 4.06 6.10 4.78
N VAL A 98 2.85 5.65 4.45
CA VAL A 98 2.33 4.35 4.86
C VAL A 98 2.23 3.43 3.66
N GLY A 99 2.59 2.17 3.85
CA GLY A 99 2.43 1.11 2.88
C GLY A 99 1.72 -0.09 3.49
N ALA A 100 1.09 -0.91 2.66
CA ALA A 100 0.55 -2.20 3.05
C ALA A 100 1.04 -3.31 2.11
N VAL A 101 1.34 -4.48 2.67
CA VAL A 101 1.57 -5.71 1.91
C VAL A 101 0.44 -6.65 2.19
N THR A 102 -0.12 -7.26 1.16
CA THR A 102 -1.27 -8.12 1.31
C THR A 102 -1.27 -9.32 0.39
N THR A 103 -1.81 -10.43 0.86
CA THR A 103 -2.20 -11.54 0.00
C THR A 103 -3.69 -11.51 -0.35
N GLY A 104 -4.43 -10.49 0.08
CA GLY A 104 -5.89 -10.42 0.03
C GLY A 104 -6.55 -11.08 1.25
N GLU A 105 -5.96 -12.15 1.79
CA GLU A 105 -6.45 -12.84 3.00
C GLU A 105 -5.76 -12.33 4.27
N ALA A 106 -4.57 -11.75 4.14
CA ALA A 106 -3.82 -11.19 5.25
C ALA A 106 -3.12 -9.89 4.84
N TRP A 107 -3.20 -8.88 5.69
CA TRP A 107 -2.66 -7.54 5.49
C TRP A 107 -1.67 -7.19 6.59
N ARG A 108 -0.54 -6.60 6.19
CA ARG A 108 0.47 -6.05 7.10
C ARG A 108 0.85 -4.65 6.66
N PHE A 109 1.05 -3.77 7.62
CA PHE A 109 1.38 -2.37 7.36
C PHE A 109 2.84 -2.04 7.66
N GLY A 110 3.33 -1.00 7.00
CA GLY A 110 4.64 -0.41 7.22
C GLY A 110 4.57 1.10 7.19
N THR A 111 5.42 1.76 7.98
CA THR A 111 5.54 3.21 7.95
C THR A 111 6.98 3.64 7.73
N LEU A 112 7.17 4.59 6.82
CA LEU A 112 8.42 5.31 6.66
C LEU A 112 8.25 6.68 7.33
N ASN A 113 8.98 6.90 8.42
CA ASN A 113 9.17 8.25 8.94
C ASN A 113 10.12 8.99 7.99
N ARG A 114 9.57 9.95 7.26
CA ARG A 114 10.28 10.63 6.18
C ARG A 114 11.31 11.64 6.70
N GLN A 115 11.20 12.07 7.95
CA GLN A 115 12.18 12.96 8.56
C GLN A 115 13.39 12.18 9.06
N SER A 116 13.18 11.11 9.85
CA SER A 116 14.26 10.29 10.40
C SER A 116 14.79 9.24 9.43
N LYS A 117 14.12 9.04 8.29
CA LYS A 117 14.39 7.97 7.30
C LYS A 117 14.37 6.57 7.91
N HIS A 118 13.49 6.38 8.90
CA HIS A 118 13.32 5.10 9.58
C HIS A 118 12.08 4.38 9.07
N ILE A 119 12.24 3.12 8.65
CA ILE A 119 11.12 2.26 8.26
C ILE A 119 10.77 1.31 9.41
N THR A 120 9.48 1.22 9.71
CA THR A 120 8.95 0.35 10.77
C THR A 120 7.94 -0.60 10.16
N GLN A 121 8.13 -1.90 10.40
CA GLN A 121 7.15 -2.93 10.08
C GLN A 121 6.21 -3.11 11.27
N ASP A 122 4.90 -3.12 11.02
CA ASP A 122 3.94 -3.55 12.04
C ASP A 122 4.05 -5.07 12.27
N LEU A 123 4.01 -5.47 13.54
CA LEU A 123 4.00 -6.88 13.94
C LEU A 123 2.61 -7.51 13.76
N SER A 124 1.57 -6.67 13.70
CA SER A 124 0.19 -7.07 13.49
C SER A 124 0.00 -7.63 12.09
N LEU A 125 -0.76 -8.73 12.00
CA LEU A 125 -1.19 -9.33 10.73
C LEU A 125 -2.70 -9.47 10.76
N TYR A 126 -3.39 -8.62 9.99
CA TYR A 126 -4.84 -8.54 9.96
C TYR A 126 -5.40 -9.55 8.96
N ARG A 127 -6.28 -10.45 9.40
CA ARG A 127 -6.83 -11.54 8.59
C ARG A 127 -8.24 -11.22 8.09
N VAL A 128 -8.42 -11.27 6.78
CA VAL A 128 -9.67 -11.04 6.06
C VAL A 128 -10.36 -12.40 5.78
N PRO A 129 -11.70 -12.51 5.90
CA PRO A 129 -12.66 -11.42 6.09
C PRO A 129 -12.87 -10.98 7.55
N GLY A 130 -12.33 -11.69 8.55
CA GLY A 130 -12.62 -11.43 9.96
C GLY A 130 -12.30 -10.00 10.44
N GLU A 131 -11.25 -9.40 9.90
CA GLU A 131 -10.77 -8.06 10.27
C GLU A 131 -10.88 -7.06 9.10
N LEU A 132 -11.71 -7.35 8.10
CA LEU A 132 -11.84 -6.52 6.89
C LEU A 132 -12.21 -5.07 7.23
N GLU A 133 -13.19 -4.87 8.10
CA GLU A 133 -13.61 -3.52 8.51
C GLU A 133 -12.45 -2.74 9.15
N MET A 134 -11.57 -3.40 9.89
CA MET A 134 -10.40 -2.76 10.50
C MET A 134 -9.38 -2.37 9.43
N VAL A 135 -9.10 -3.25 8.47
CA VAL A 135 -8.23 -2.97 7.32
C VAL A 135 -8.77 -1.76 6.55
N GLU A 136 -10.07 -1.74 6.22
CA GLU A 136 -10.69 -0.63 5.49
C GLU A 136 -10.61 0.68 6.26
N ARG A 137 -10.89 0.66 7.56
CA ARG A 137 -10.78 1.84 8.43
C ARG A 137 -9.35 2.38 8.46
N PHE A 138 -8.33 1.52 8.53
CA PHE A 138 -6.93 1.97 8.48
C PHE A 138 -6.58 2.59 7.13
N LEU A 139 -6.92 1.93 6.02
CA LEU A 139 -6.65 2.45 4.67
C LEU A 139 -7.35 3.80 4.45
N CYS A 140 -8.61 3.93 4.86
CA CYS A 140 -9.36 5.19 4.82
C CYS A 140 -8.71 6.26 5.71
N ALA A 141 -8.33 5.94 6.94
CA ALA A 141 -7.71 6.90 7.86
C ALA A 141 -6.37 7.44 7.32
N ILE A 142 -5.55 6.58 6.71
CA ILE A 142 -4.28 6.95 6.07
C ILE A 142 -4.52 7.98 4.95
N LEU A 143 -5.56 7.80 4.15
CA LEU A 143 -5.84 8.67 3.00
C LEU A 143 -6.61 9.95 3.37
N ALA A 144 -7.42 9.91 4.43
CA ALA A 144 -8.27 11.01 4.88
C ALA A 144 -7.53 12.10 5.67
N SER A 145 -6.38 11.82 6.28
CA SER A 145 -5.79 12.74 7.26
C SER A 145 -5.15 14.00 6.66
N LYS A 146 -5.64 15.18 7.06
CA LYS A 146 -4.76 16.18 7.67
C LYS A 146 -4.78 15.93 9.17
N LEU A 147 -3.68 15.43 9.73
CA LEU A 147 -3.42 15.58 11.18
C LEU A 147 -2.87 16.99 11.42
#